data_AF-A0A960T3M8-F1
#
_entry.id   AF-A0A960T3M8-F1
#
_cell.length_a   1.000
_cell.length_b   1.000
_cell.length_c   1.000
_cell.angle_alpha   90.00
_cell.angle_beta   90.00
_cell.angle_gamma   90.00
#
_symmetry.space_group_name_H-M   'P 1'
#
loop_
_entity.id
_entity.type
_entity.pdbx_description
1 polymer ?
#
loop_
_entity_poly.entity_id
_entity_poly.type
_entity_poly.pdbx_seq_one_letter_code
_entity_poly.pdbx_strand_id
1 'polypeptide(L)'
;IATNGIAHFNQISVNGGTIDLRGTSGISFGSPAGANPLLSILNGSTVDVQFISAASAPDDVAVTLGGGSTLTFNGGANPMNTLTLDILDTSSLLRLTNEVFDDGLGGGFAPEHMSKVTYNGMSLVFGSDPFAIEPGDNAIATAINGGLGVEIQAIPETSAALLGGMGLLVLFRRRRQTSF
;
A
#
# COMPACT_ATOMS: atom_id res chain seq x y z
N ILE A 1 20.05 -13.95 14.72
CA ILE A 1 18.72 -14.60 14.85
C ILE A 1 18.58 -15.49 13.62
N ALA A 2 18.44 -16.81 13.78
CA ALA A 2 18.25 -17.71 12.64
C ALA A 2 16.85 -17.45 12.05
N THR A 3 16.80 -16.89 10.85
CA THR A 3 15.55 -16.59 10.15
C THR A 3 15.09 -17.85 9.41
N ASN A 4 14.06 -18.53 9.93
CA ASN A 4 13.33 -19.54 9.15
C ASN A 4 12.54 -18.77 8.09
N GLY A 5 12.95 -18.86 6.83
CA GLY A 5 12.35 -18.07 5.76
C GLY A 5 12.58 -18.67 4.39
N ILE A 6 11.82 -18.17 3.42
CA ILE A 6 11.95 -18.50 2.00
C ILE A 6 13.04 -17.56 1.44
N ALA A 7 14.18 -18.10 1.02
CA ALA A 7 15.38 -17.32 0.66
C ALA A 7 15.94 -17.60 -0.75
N HIS A 8 16.69 -16.63 -1.29
CA HIS A 8 17.46 -16.71 -2.55
C HIS A 8 16.62 -16.74 -3.84
N PHE A 9 15.53 -15.97 -3.85
CA PHE A 9 14.72 -15.75 -5.05
C PHE A 9 15.14 -14.49 -5.77
N ASN A 10 15.01 -14.49 -7.10
CA ASN A 10 15.01 -13.27 -7.92
C ASN A 10 13.58 -12.80 -8.21
N GLN A 11 12.62 -13.73 -8.23
CA GLN A 11 11.21 -13.43 -8.49
C GLN A 11 10.30 -14.39 -7.73
N ILE A 12 9.23 -13.86 -7.16
CA ILE A 12 8.11 -14.61 -6.60
C ILE A 12 6.82 -14.02 -7.20
N SER A 13 5.93 -14.89 -7.68
CA SER A 13 4.59 -14.49 -8.12
C SER A 13 3.54 -15.33 -7.40
N VAL A 14 2.60 -14.66 -6.74
CA VAL A 14 1.43 -15.25 -6.10
C VAL A 14 0.21 -14.81 -6.88
N ASN A 15 -0.54 -15.78 -7.41
CA ASN A 15 -1.65 -15.54 -8.32
C ASN A 15 -2.83 -16.43 -7.93
N GLY A 16 -3.89 -15.83 -7.36
CA GLY A 16 -5.06 -16.53 -6.85
C GLY A 16 -4.79 -17.45 -5.66
N GLY A 17 -3.79 -17.14 -4.82
CA GLY A 17 -3.37 -18.03 -3.73
C GLY A 17 -2.91 -17.32 -2.46
N THR A 18 -2.54 -18.11 -1.45
CA THR A 18 -2.10 -17.61 -0.15
C THR A 18 -0.68 -18.06 0.18
N ILE A 19 0.16 -17.14 0.62
CA ILE A 19 1.41 -17.42 1.34
C ILE A 19 1.21 -16.96 2.79
N ASP A 20 1.34 -17.88 3.74
CA ASP A 20 1.26 -17.59 5.18
C ASP A 20 2.57 -18.03 5.85
N LEU A 21 3.44 -17.06 6.16
CA LEU A 21 4.71 -17.28 6.87
C LEU A 21 4.57 -16.81 8.32
N ARG A 22 4.29 -17.77 9.21
CA ARG A 22 4.10 -17.52 10.64
C ARG A 22 5.41 -17.48 11.42
N GLY A 23 5.36 -16.84 12.60
CA GLY A 23 6.51 -16.72 13.51
C GLY A 23 7.45 -15.58 13.11
N THR A 24 8.75 -15.77 13.33
CA THR A 24 9.79 -14.79 12.93
C THR A 24 10.25 -14.97 11.48
N SER A 25 9.31 -15.33 10.60
CA SER A 25 9.59 -15.78 9.25
C SER A 25 9.33 -14.65 8.25
N GLY A 26 10.27 -14.46 7.32
CA GLY A 26 10.19 -13.46 6.27
C GLY A 26 10.55 -14.04 4.91
N ILE A 27 10.43 -13.20 3.89
CA ILE A 27 10.92 -13.50 2.53
C ILE A 27 12.23 -12.76 2.34
N SER A 28 13.26 -13.48 1.91
CA SER A 28 14.56 -12.90 1.58
C SER A 28 14.89 -13.11 0.10
N PHE A 29 15.09 -12.03 -0.62
CA PHE A 29 15.55 -12.06 -2.00
C PHE A 29 17.08 -12.06 -2.04
N GLY A 30 17.63 -12.93 -2.88
CA GLY A 30 19.05 -12.89 -3.21
C GLY A 30 19.18 -12.15 -4.53
N SER A 31 19.99 -11.10 -4.60
CA SER A 31 20.31 -10.45 -5.86
C SER A 31 21.73 -10.81 -6.28
N PRO A 32 21.95 -11.46 -7.43
CA PRO A 32 23.18 -11.28 -8.17
C PRO A 32 23.29 -9.80 -8.54
N ALA A 33 24.42 -9.15 -8.26
CA ALA A 33 24.63 -7.72 -8.48
C ALA A 33 23.98 -7.19 -9.79
N GLY A 34 23.03 -6.27 -9.65
CA GLY A 34 22.35 -5.61 -10.78
C GLY A 34 21.00 -6.21 -11.20
N ALA A 35 20.44 -7.16 -10.44
CA ALA A 35 19.06 -7.61 -10.61
C ALA A 35 18.14 -6.95 -9.58
N ASN A 36 17.01 -6.36 -10.02
CA ASN A 36 15.98 -5.86 -9.10
C ASN A 36 15.03 -7.02 -8.77
N PRO A 37 15.03 -7.56 -7.54
CA PRO A 37 14.15 -8.67 -7.21
C PRO A 37 12.69 -8.22 -7.24
N LEU A 38 11.80 -9.12 -7.68
CA LEU A 38 10.38 -8.80 -7.86
C LEU A 38 9.48 -9.73 -7.05
N LEU A 39 8.53 -9.15 -6.31
CA LEU A 39 7.39 -9.84 -5.73
C LEU A 39 6.09 -9.32 -6.38
N SER A 40 5.33 -10.21 -7.01
CA SER A 40 4.01 -9.86 -7.55
C SER A 40 2.91 -10.63 -6.83
N ILE A 41 1.95 -9.91 -6.29
CA ILE A 41 0.82 -10.45 -5.53
C ILE A 41 -0.46 -10.02 -6.25
N LEU A 42 -1.10 -10.96 -6.95
CA LEU A 42 -2.12 -10.66 -7.95
C LEU A 42 -3.38 -11.52 -7.77
N ASN A 43 -4.50 -11.04 -8.32
CA ASN A 43 -5.75 -11.80 -8.48
C ASN A 43 -6.30 -12.36 -7.15
N GLY A 44 -6.50 -11.49 -6.15
CA GLY A 44 -7.09 -11.84 -4.86
C GLY A 44 -6.15 -12.65 -3.97
N SER A 45 -4.84 -12.55 -4.19
CA SER A 45 -3.86 -13.28 -3.39
C SER A 45 -3.67 -12.65 -2.01
N THR A 46 -3.26 -13.46 -1.04
CA THR A 46 -2.90 -12.98 0.30
C THR A 46 -1.48 -13.41 0.65
N VAL A 47 -0.67 -12.47 1.13
CA VAL A 47 0.68 -12.76 1.61
C VAL A 47 0.81 -12.20 3.02
N ASP A 48 0.99 -13.09 3.99
CA ASP A 48 1.19 -12.75 5.40
C ASP A 48 2.64 -13.11 5.80
N VAL A 49 3.44 -12.10 6.17
CA VAL A 49 4.88 -12.26 6.44
C VAL A 49 5.32 -11.38 7.60
N GLN A 50 6.46 -11.65 8.23
CA GLN A 50 7.01 -10.74 9.23
C GLN A 50 7.73 -9.54 8.59
N PHE A 51 8.56 -9.80 7.59
CA PHE A 51 9.34 -8.80 6.86
C PHE A 51 9.67 -9.30 5.45
N ILE A 52 10.02 -8.38 4.56
CA ILE A 52 10.64 -8.66 3.27
C ILE A 52 12.00 -7.96 3.23
N SER A 53 13.04 -8.68 2.84
CA SER A 53 14.40 -8.14 2.75
C SER A 53 15.16 -8.58 1.50
N ALA A 54 16.19 -7.82 1.13
CA ALA A 54 17.18 -8.19 0.11
C ALA A 54 18.56 -8.42 0.73
N ALA A 55 19.32 -9.36 0.18
CA ALA A 55 20.66 -9.73 0.68
C ALA A 55 21.75 -8.67 0.41
N SER A 56 21.53 -7.74 -0.53
CA SER A 56 22.50 -6.73 -0.95
C SER A 56 21.82 -5.39 -1.16
N ALA A 57 22.17 -4.40 -0.33
CA ALA A 57 21.79 -3.01 -0.56
C ALA A 57 22.53 -2.45 -1.79
N PRO A 58 21.90 -1.60 -2.61
CA PRO A 58 20.58 -0.98 -2.45
C PRO A 58 19.55 -1.53 -3.46
N ASP A 59 19.55 -2.84 -3.73
CA ASP A 59 18.55 -3.40 -4.64
C ASP A 59 17.22 -3.51 -3.87
N ASP A 60 16.40 -2.46 -3.94
CA ASP A 60 15.05 -2.46 -3.39
C ASP A 60 14.24 -3.56 -4.08
N VAL A 61 13.67 -4.48 -3.28
CA VAL A 61 12.70 -5.44 -3.79
C VAL A 61 11.51 -4.65 -4.33
N ALA A 62 11.21 -4.77 -5.61
CA ALA A 62 9.99 -4.22 -6.18
C ALA A 62 8.83 -5.14 -5.80
N VAL A 63 7.82 -4.60 -5.14
CA VAL A 63 6.59 -5.31 -4.81
C VAL A 63 5.43 -4.71 -5.59
N THR A 64 4.62 -5.56 -6.21
CA THR A 64 3.40 -5.15 -6.91
C THR A 64 2.20 -5.84 -6.30
N LEU A 65 1.18 -5.07 -5.96
CA LEU A 65 -0.03 -5.55 -5.30
C LEU A 65 -1.26 -5.17 -6.12
N GLY A 66 -1.97 -6.16 -6.66
CA GLY A 66 -3.12 -5.92 -7.53
C GLY A 66 -4.13 -7.06 -7.59
N GLY A 67 -5.20 -6.86 -8.35
CA GLY A 67 -6.36 -7.75 -8.45
C GLY A 67 -7.10 -7.94 -7.12
N GLY A 68 -7.16 -6.93 -6.25
CA GLY A 68 -7.80 -7.05 -4.93
C GLY A 68 -7.02 -7.92 -3.94
N SER A 69 -5.69 -7.90 -4.03
CA SER A 69 -4.81 -8.71 -3.19
C SER A 69 -4.48 -8.02 -1.87
N THR A 70 -3.97 -8.79 -0.91
CA THR A 70 -3.55 -8.28 0.41
C THR A 70 -2.11 -8.68 0.72
N LEU A 71 -1.31 -7.71 1.17
CA LEU A 71 0.00 -7.94 1.77
C LEU A 71 -0.05 -7.50 3.23
N THR A 72 0.19 -8.43 4.15
CA THR A 72 0.24 -8.17 5.58
C THR A 72 1.65 -8.36 6.12
N PHE A 73 2.15 -7.33 6.80
CA PHE A 73 3.33 -7.40 7.63
C PHE A 73 2.94 -7.55 9.09
N ASN A 74 3.27 -8.71 9.64
CA ASN A 74 3.05 -9.09 11.04
C ASN A 74 4.22 -8.74 11.96
N GLY A 75 5.32 -8.21 11.40
CA GLY A 75 6.50 -7.79 12.14
C GLY A 75 6.31 -6.44 12.84
N GLY A 76 7.26 -6.11 13.69
CA GLY A 76 7.55 -4.74 14.11
C GLY A 76 9.02 -4.44 13.83
N ALA A 77 9.42 -3.16 13.87
CA ALA A 77 10.77 -2.68 13.57
C ALA A 77 11.19 -2.75 12.08
N ASN A 78 10.51 -1.97 11.24
CA ASN A 78 10.83 -1.76 9.82
C ASN A 78 10.65 -3.03 8.95
N PRO A 79 9.42 -3.53 8.79
CA PRO A 79 9.11 -4.70 7.97
C PRO A 79 9.31 -4.45 6.46
N MET A 80 9.50 -3.18 6.06
CA MET A 80 9.67 -2.69 4.69
C MET A 80 11.06 -2.07 4.43
N ASN A 81 12.11 -2.57 5.09
CA ASN A 81 13.42 -1.91 5.08
C ASN A 81 14.04 -1.75 3.68
N THR A 82 13.98 -2.77 2.83
CA THR A 82 14.65 -2.80 1.51
C THR A 82 13.69 -3.13 0.38
N LEU A 83 12.54 -2.44 0.33
CA LEU A 83 11.54 -2.65 -0.70
C LEU A 83 10.82 -1.36 -1.09
N THR A 84 10.31 -1.36 -2.31
CA THR A 84 9.29 -0.43 -2.77
C THR A 84 8.02 -1.22 -3.09
N LEU A 85 6.86 -0.63 -2.86
CA LEU A 85 5.56 -1.26 -3.06
C LEU A 85 4.68 -0.38 -3.94
N ASP A 86 4.21 -0.93 -5.05
CA ASP A 86 3.21 -0.29 -5.89
C ASP A 86 1.87 -0.99 -5.77
N ILE A 87 0.86 -0.26 -5.30
CA ILE A 87 -0.54 -0.66 -5.28
C ILE A 87 -1.12 -0.35 -6.66
N LEU A 88 -1.71 -1.35 -7.32
CA LEU A 88 -2.17 -1.22 -8.71
C LEU A 88 -3.68 -0.97 -8.83
N ASP A 89 -4.44 -1.20 -7.76
CA ASP A 89 -5.88 -0.95 -7.73
C ASP A 89 -6.38 -0.60 -6.33
N THR A 90 -7.57 -0.01 -6.30
CA THR A 90 -8.22 0.47 -5.08
C THR A 90 -8.83 -0.64 -4.23
N SER A 91 -8.82 -1.89 -4.70
CA SER A 91 -9.32 -3.06 -3.95
C SER A 91 -8.21 -3.79 -3.19
N SER A 92 -6.96 -3.42 -3.45
CA SER A 92 -5.79 -4.04 -2.85
C SER A 92 -5.41 -3.37 -1.54
N LEU A 93 -4.91 -4.15 -0.58
CA LEU A 93 -4.69 -3.71 0.80
C LEU A 93 -3.26 -4.00 1.26
N LEU A 94 -2.58 -2.99 1.77
CA LEU A 94 -1.36 -3.14 2.57
C LEU A 94 -1.73 -3.10 4.04
N ARG A 95 -1.27 -4.06 4.84
CA ARG A 95 -1.56 -4.12 6.27
C ARG A 95 -0.25 -4.20 7.05
N LEU A 96 -0.11 -3.34 8.06
CA LEU A 96 1.02 -3.31 8.98
C LEU A 96 0.44 -3.49 10.38
N THR A 97 0.52 -4.70 10.94
CA THR A 97 -0.28 -5.05 12.12
C THR A 97 0.24 -4.45 13.42
N ASN A 98 1.49 -3.99 13.42
CA ASN A 98 2.18 -3.41 14.57
C ASN A 98 2.81 -2.03 14.25
N GLU A 99 2.23 -1.29 13.31
CA GLU A 99 2.61 0.11 13.02
C GLU A 99 1.38 1.01 12.96
N VAL A 100 1.48 2.21 13.53
CA VAL A 100 0.38 3.18 13.66
C VAL A 100 0.70 4.43 12.86
N PHE A 101 -0.21 5.25 12.34
CA PHE A 101 0.24 6.57 11.83
C PHE A 101 0.83 7.37 13.00
N ASP A 102 2.02 7.96 12.82
CA ASP A 102 2.76 8.64 13.89
C ASP A 102 1.86 9.71 14.57
N ASP A 103 1.55 9.49 15.84
CA ASP A 103 0.84 10.42 16.71
C ASP A 103 1.78 11.44 17.37
N GLY A 104 3.06 11.45 16.95
CA GLY A 104 4.13 12.26 17.52
C GLY A 104 4.93 11.57 18.63
N LEU A 105 4.70 10.27 18.87
CA LEU A 105 5.41 9.48 19.90
C LEU A 105 6.48 8.53 19.34
N GLY A 106 6.79 8.59 18.03
CA GLY A 106 8.02 8.02 17.47
C GLY A 106 8.00 6.50 17.24
N GLY A 107 6.81 5.91 17.08
CA GLY A 107 6.61 4.48 16.77
C GLY A 107 5.71 4.21 15.57
N GLY A 108 5.41 5.23 14.75
CA GLY A 108 4.43 5.09 13.68
C GLY A 108 4.97 4.57 12.33
N PHE A 109 4.06 4.27 11.39
CA PHE A 109 4.25 4.18 9.95
C PHE A 109 5.11 5.37 9.54
N ALA A 110 6.41 5.11 9.54
CA ALA A 110 7.38 6.17 9.55
C ALA A 110 7.27 6.93 8.22
N PRO A 111 7.67 8.21 8.17
CA PRO A 111 7.90 8.89 6.91
C PRO A 111 8.78 8.10 5.93
N GLU A 112 9.64 7.21 6.45
CA GLU A 112 10.41 6.24 5.68
C GLU A 112 9.53 5.21 4.92
N HIS A 113 8.44 4.73 5.49
CA HIS A 113 7.56 3.76 4.82
C HIS A 113 6.64 4.47 3.81
N MET A 114 6.21 5.69 4.10
CA MET A 114 5.42 6.51 3.18
C MET A 114 6.12 6.73 1.83
N SER A 115 7.43 6.97 1.83
CA SER A 115 8.20 7.17 0.59
C SER A 115 8.41 5.89 -0.22
N LYS A 116 8.15 4.72 0.37
CA LYS A 116 8.31 3.40 -0.27
C LYS A 116 7.02 2.85 -0.88
N VAL A 117 5.86 3.42 -0.56
CA VAL A 117 4.56 2.98 -1.09
C VAL A 117 4.06 3.96 -2.15
N THR A 118 3.66 3.43 -3.29
CA THR A 118 3.02 4.16 -4.38
C THR A 118 1.68 3.55 -4.75
N TYR A 119 0.83 4.34 -5.42
CA TYR A 119 -0.37 3.91 -6.12
C TYR A 119 -0.21 4.25 -7.60
N ASN A 120 -0.14 3.21 -8.46
CA ASN A 120 0.16 3.34 -9.88
C ASN A 120 1.41 4.20 -10.15
N GLY A 121 2.47 3.99 -9.37
CA GLY A 121 3.74 4.72 -9.45
C GLY A 121 3.71 6.15 -8.90
N MET A 122 2.58 6.63 -8.38
CA MET A 122 2.47 7.93 -7.71
C MET A 122 2.63 7.75 -6.20
N SER A 123 3.36 8.64 -5.52
CA SER A 123 3.45 8.62 -4.06
C SER A 123 2.05 8.68 -3.43
N LEU A 124 1.89 7.98 -2.31
CA LEU A 124 0.66 8.11 -1.53
C LEU A 124 0.53 9.52 -0.95
N VAL A 125 -0.68 10.05 -1.03
CA VAL A 125 -1.10 11.35 -0.52
C VAL A 125 -2.24 11.09 0.45
N PHE A 126 -1.94 11.32 1.71
CA PHE A 126 -2.92 11.44 2.79
C PHE A 126 -3.13 12.93 3.07
N GLY A 127 -4.37 13.31 3.36
CA GLY A 127 -4.72 14.67 3.73
C GLY A 127 -4.22 15.05 5.12
N SER A 128 -4.91 15.99 5.75
CA SER A 128 -4.62 16.40 7.12
C SER A 128 -4.96 15.31 8.15
N ASP A 129 -5.95 14.47 7.86
CA ASP A 129 -6.30 13.27 8.62
C ASP A 129 -6.18 12.02 7.72
N PRO A 130 -5.20 11.13 7.94
CA PRO A 130 -5.03 9.94 7.12
C PRO A 130 -6.19 8.93 7.26
N PHE A 131 -7.05 9.06 8.28
CA PHE A 131 -8.20 8.18 8.52
C PHE A 131 -9.51 8.71 7.92
N ALA A 132 -9.48 9.86 7.25
CA ALA A 132 -10.62 10.45 6.55
C ALA A 132 -10.28 10.66 5.07
N ILE A 133 -11.30 10.65 4.20
CA ILE A 133 -11.13 11.02 2.79
C ILE A 133 -11.26 12.53 2.66
N GLU A 134 -10.21 13.18 2.17
CA GLU A 134 -10.15 14.61 1.90
C GLU A 134 -9.93 14.91 0.41
N PRO A 135 -10.23 16.14 -0.05
CA PRO A 135 -9.91 16.55 -1.41
C PRO A 135 -8.40 16.54 -1.68
N GLY A 136 -7.99 15.74 -2.66
CA GLY A 136 -6.57 15.59 -3.05
C GLY A 136 -5.94 14.29 -2.58
N ASP A 137 -6.64 13.54 -1.73
CA ASP A 137 -6.17 12.23 -1.27
C ASP A 137 -6.19 11.20 -2.40
N ASN A 138 -5.17 10.35 -2.41
CA ASN A 138 -5.14 9.14 -3.24
C ASN A 138 -5.01 7.87 -2.40
N ALA A 139 -4.97 8.00 -1.07
CA ALA A 139 -4.93 6.90 -0.12
C ALA A 139 -5.72 7.21 1.14
N ILE A 140 -6.23 6.17 1.79
CA ILE A 140 -6.83 6.23 3.12
C ILE A 140 -6.23 5.15 4.01
N ALA A 141 -6.10 5.49 5.28
CA ALA A 141 -5.71 4.58 6.34
C ALA A 141 -6.94 4.12 7.14
N THR A 142 -6.92 2.88 7.60
CA THR A 142 -7.85 2.38 8.62
C THR A 142 -7.07 1.81 9.77
N ALA A 143 -7.38 2.24 10.99
CA ALA A 143 -6.79 1.67 12.19
C ALA A 143 -7.24 0.21 12.34
N ILE A 144 -6.29 -0.70 12.52
CA ILE A 144 -6.54 -2.12 12.77
C ILE A 144 -5.95 -2.54 14.11
N ASN A 145 -6.26 -3.75 14.56
CA ASN A 145 -5.69 -4.34 15.78
C ASN A 145 -5.85 -3.44 17.03
N GLY A 146 -7.03 -2.82 17.20
CA GLY A 146 -7.29 -1.90 18.32
C GLY A 146 -6.47 -0.61 18.29
N GLY A 147 -5.98 -0.20 17.11
CA GLY A 147 -5.15 1.00 16.94
C GLY A 147 -3.65 0.73 17.06
N LEU A 148 -3.22 -0.54 17.07
CA LEU A 148 -1.80 -0.92 17.07
C LEU A 148 -1.25 -1.17 15.67
N GLY A 149 -2.12 -1.17 14.65
CA GLY A 149 -1.76 -1.41 13.27
C GLY A 149 -2.49 -0.46 12.33
N VAL A 150 -2.06 -0.43 11.09
CA VAL A 150 -2.71 0.30 10.02
C VAL A 150 -2.91 -0.54 8.77
N GLU A 151 -4.05 -0.34 8.15
CA GLU A 151 -4.38 -0.82 6.81
C GLU A 151 -4.41 0.38 5.85
N ILE A 152 -3.72 0.26 4.74
CA ILE A 152 -3.62 1.30 3.71
C ILE A 152 -4.31 0.79 2.46
N GLN A 153 -5.17 1.64 1.92
CA GLN A 153 -5.92 1.40 0.70
C GLN A 153 -5.78 2.62 -0.22
N ALA A 154 -5.49 2.37 -1.49
CA ALA A 154 -5.57 3.41 -2.51
C ALA A 154 -7.04 3.75 -2.80
N ILE A 155 -7.34 5.03 -3.01
CA ILE A 155 -8.68 5.49 -3.39
C ILE A 155 -8.66 6.14 -4.76
N PRO A 156 -9.76 6.08 -5.54
CA PRO A 156 -9.89 6.90 -6.72
C PRO A 156 -9.75 8.37 -6.30
N GLU A 157 -8.97 9.16 -7.04
CA GLU A 157 -8.90 10.60 -6.80
C GLU A 157 -10.32 11.15 -6.76
N THR A 158 -10.67 11.86 -5.69
CA THR A 158 -11.93 12.60 -5.58
C THR A 158 -11.86 13.80 -6.51
N SER A 159 -11.95 13.57 -7.82
CA SER A 159 -11.90 14.65 -8.79
C SER A 159 -13.10 15.57 -8.53
N ALA A 160 -12.83 16.83 -8.22
CA ALA A 160 -13.83 17.90 -8.06
C ALA A 160 -14.80 18.03 -9.26
N ALA A 161 -14.57 17.29 -10.34
CA ALA A 161 -15.46 17.09 -11.48
C ALA A 161 -16.87 16.63 -11.11
N LEU A 162 -17.08 15.83 -10.04
CA LEU A 162 -18.43 15.42 -9.63
C LEU A 162 -19.26 16.60 -9.10
N LEU A 163 -18.62 17.55 -8.42
CA LEU A 163 -19.25 18.78 -7.93
C LEU A 163 -19.42 19.83 -9.06
N GLY A 164 -18.47 19.91 -9.99
CA GLY A 164 -18.58 20.77 -11.18
C GLY A 164 -19.69 20.34 -12.15
N GLY A 165 -19.90 19.03 -12.33
CA GLY A 165 -20.93 18.48 -13.20
C GLY A 165 -22.36 18.80 -12.73
N MET A 166 -22.60 18.78 -11.42
CA MET A 166 -23.89 19.17 -10.83
C MET A 166 -24.16 20.69 -10.96
N GLY A 167 -23.12 21.52 -10.82
CA GLY A 167 -23.23 22.97 -11.01
C GLY A 167 -23.64 23.38 -12.44
N LEU A 168 -23.07 22.71 -13.45
CA LEU A 168 -23.43 22.94 -14.86
C LEU A 168 -24.86 22.48 -15.16
N LEU A 169 -25.32 21.35 -14.61
CA LEU A 169 -26.67 20.85 -14.82
C LEU A 169 -27.75 21.81 -14.27
N VAL A 170 -27.49 22.46 -13.14
CA VAL A 170 -28.37 23.49 -12.55
C VAL A 170 -28.39 24.76 -13.42
N LEU A 171 -27.24 25.17 -13.98
CA LEU A 171 -27.15 26.33 -14.87
C LEU A 171 -27.88 26.11 -16.21
N PHE A 172 -27.80 24.89 -16.77
CA PHE A 172 -28.55 24.54 -17.99
C PHE A 172 -30.06 24.41 -17.76
N ARG A 173 -30.51 24.00 -16.57
CA ARG A 173 -31.93 23.95 -16.23
C ARG A 173 -32.55 25.35 -16.11
N ARG A 174 -31.78 26.34 -15.64
CA ARG A 174 -32.26 27.71 -15.46
C ARG A 174 -32.43 28.48 -16.78
N ARG A 175 -31.65 28.14 -17.81
CA ARG A 175 -31.74 28.77 -19.14
C ARG A 175 -32.95 28.31 -19.99
N ARG A 176 -33.62 27.22 -19.63
CA ARG A 176 -34.81 26.73 -20.35
C ARG A 176 -36.14 27.31 -19.87
N GLN A 177 -36.18 28.07 -18.77
CA GLN A 177 -37.42 28.65 -18.23
C GLN A 177 -37.64 30.13 -18.60
N THR A 178 -36.80 30.72 -19.46
CA THR A 178 -36.94 32.09 -19.94
C THR A 178 -37.15 32.16 -21.45
N SER A 179 -38.16 31.46 -21.96
CA SER A 179 -38.70 31.71 -23.30
C SER A 179 -40.22 31.64 -23.24
N PHE A 180 -40.80 32.77 -23.68
CA PHE A 180 -42.19 33.23 -23.76
C PHE A 180 -43.31 32.19 -23.74
#